data_AF-A0A961RC67-F1
#
_entry.id   AF-A0A961RC67-F1
#
_cell.length_a   1.000
_cell.length_b   1.000
_cell.length_c   1.000
_cell.angle_alpha   90.00
_cell.angle_beta   90.00
_cell.angle_gamma   90.00
#
_symmetry.space_group_name_H-M   'P 1'
#
loop_
_entity.id
_entity.type
_entity.pdbx_description
1 polymer ?
#
loop_
_entity_poly.entity_id
_entity_poly.type
_entity_poly.pdbx_seq_one_letter_code
_entity_poly.pdbx_strand_id
1 'polypeptide(L)'
;MSRVADAWGFPADRMVLAGYRLWMIKGMTITPDDLADFMTIHARAFSEDDRPLIADGLAGFIHALGHCASCPLAFHDNVTDGAAAPACHDEGLVLALVSALQYGMEDTAFLCATALACPRLAAPLAGAAGDCALRLKACGQWLSPVCRETVIGFIMAKARSGKPVTTVH
;
A
#
# COMPACT_ATOMS: atom_id res chain seq x y z
N MET A 1 14.73 -1.33 17.77
CA MET A 1 14.89 -1.70 16.34
C MET A 1 13.81 -2.72 16.02
N SER A 2 12.79 -2.31 15.26
CA SER A 2 11.51 -3.01 15.17
C SER A 2 11.58 -4.17 14.17
N ARG A 3 11.36 -5.41 14.64
CA ARG A 3 11.31 -6.66 13.86
C ARG A 3 10.13 -6.77 12.86
N VAL A 4 9.43 -5.67 12.61
CA VAL A 4 8.18 -5.65 11.84
C VAL A 4 8.41 -5.47 10.34
N ALA A 5 9.58 -4.97 9.96
CA ALA A 5 9.91 -4.71 8.55
C ALA A 5 10.30 -5.97 7.75
N ASP A 6 10.71 -7.06 8.41
CA ASP A 6 11.18 -8.28 7.75
C ASP A 6 10.03 -9.22 7.31
N ALA A 7 8.77 -8.86 7.58
CA ALA A 7 7.60 -9.71 7.29
C ALA A 7 7.11 -9.64 5.84
N TRP A 8 7.53 -8.62 5.08
CA TRP A 8 7.04 -8.34 3.73
C TRP A 8 8.15 -8.63 2.72
N GLY A 9 7.94 -9.61 1.85
CA GLY A 9 9.02 -10.16 1.05
C GLY A 9 8.60 -10.98 -0.16
N PHE A 10 7.32 -11.36 -0.26
CA PHE A 10 6.76 -12.03 -1.41
C PHE A 10 6.63 -11.07 -2.60
N PRO A 11 6.58 -11.59 -3.84
CA PRO A 11 6.45 -10.76 -5.02
C PRO A 11 5.23 -9.84 -5.00
N ALA A 12 4.10 -10.31 -4.47
CA ALA A 12 2.89 -9.52 -4.34
C ALA A 12 3.04 -8.34 -3.36
N ASP A 13 3.72 -8.55 -2.21
CA ASP A 13 4.04 -7.48 -1.26
C ASP A 13 4.87 -6.38 -1.94
N ARG A 14 5.93 -6.78 -2.65
CA ARG A 14 6.83 -5.84 -3.32
C ARG A 14 6.12 -5.06 -4.41
N MET A 15 5.21 -5.69 -5.15
CA MET A 15 4.46 -5.02 -6.19
C MET A 15 3.48 -4.00 -5.60
N VAL A 16 2.66 -4.36 -4.60
CA VAL A 16 1.73 -3.41 -3.97
C VAL A 16 2.50 -2.21 -3.40
N LEU A 17 3.63 -2.46 -2.74
CA LEU A 17 4.49 -1.43 -2.19
C LEU A 17 5.12 -0.53 -3.26
N ALA A 18 5.64 -1.13 -4.34
CA ALA A 18 6.25 -0.37 -5.43
C ALA A 18 5.21 0.47 -6.19
N GLY A 19 3.97 -0.04 -6.34
CA GLY A 19 2.87 0.72 -6.92
C GLY A 19 2.49 1.94 -6.07
N TYR A 20 2.42 1.76 -4.74
CA TYR A 20 2.23 2.87 -3.82
C TYR A 20 3.35 3.93 -3.92
N ARG A 21 4.62 3.50 -4.00
CA ARG A 21 5.76 4.42 -4.15
C ARG A 21 5.73 5.17 -5.48
N LEU A 22 5.41 4.49 -6.57
CA LEU A 22 5.23 5.11 -7.89
C LEU A 22 4.19 6.23 -7.83
N TRP A 23 3.06 5.97 -7.14
CA TRP A 23 2.03 6.98 -6.90
C TRP A 23 2.53 8.15 -6.07
N MET A 24 3.30 7.91 -5.02
CA MET A 24 3.76 9.03 -4.20
C MET A 24 4.76 9.93 -4.94
N ILE A 25 5.53 9.38 -5.88
CA ILE A 25 6.48 10.13 -6.71
C ILE A 25 5.77 10.89 -7.84
N LYS A 26 4.84 10.23 -8.55
CA LYS A 26 4.21 10.78 -9.76
C LYS A 26 2.82 11.37 -9.52
N GLY A 27 2.14 10.98 -8.46
CA GLY A 27 0.77 11.40 -8.14
C GLY A 27 -0.18 11.26 -9.32
N MET A 28 -0.98 12.29 -9.54
CA MET A 28 -1.92 12.37 -10.68
C MET A 28 -1.25 12.43 -12.06
N THR A 29 0.09 12.45 -12.15
CA THR A 29 0.83 12.50 -13.42
C THR A 29 1.25 11.12 -13.94
N ILE A 30 0.86 10.03 -13.25
CA ILE A 30 1.07 8.67 -13.76
C ILE A 30 0.42 8.53 -15.14
N THR A 31 1.23 8.08 -16.10
CA THR A 31 0.78 7.76 -17.45
C THR A 31 0.53 6.26 -17.61
N PRO A 32 -0.22 5.83 -18.64
CA PRO A 32 -0.32 4.42 -19.00
C PRO A 32 1.05 3.75 -19.23
N ASP A 33 2.00 4.48 -19.80
CA ASP A 33 3.37 4.00 -20.05
C ASP A 33 4.13 3.77 -18.72
N ASP A 34 3.98 4.67 -17.74
CA ASP A 34 4.56 4.48 -16.40
C ASP A 34 4.03 3.19 -15.73
N LEU A 35 2.74 2.91 -15.91
CA LEU A 35 2.11 1.70 -15.38
C LEU A 35 2.59 0.45 -16.16
N ALA A 36 2.78 0.54 -17.48
CA ALA A 36 3.30 -0.55 -18.29
C ALA A 36 4.76 -0.90 -17.94
N ASP A 37 5.61 0.12 -17.75
CA ASP A 37 6.98 -0.05 -17.29
C ASP A 37 7.04 -0.67 -15.89
N PHE A 38 6.21 -0.16 -14.98
CA PHE A 38 6.05 -0.72 -13.64
C PHE A 38 5.67 -2.21 -13.69
N MET A 39 4.66 -2.57 -14.49
CA MET A 39 4.24 -3.95 -14.65
C MET A 39 5.35 -4.79 -15.29
N THR A 40 6.09 -4.29 -16.26
CA THR A 40 7.21 -5.01 -16.87
C THR A 40 8.30 -5.36 -15.86
N ILE A 41 8.57 -4.47 -14.90
CA ILE A 41 9.57 -4.65 -13.85
C ILE A 41 9.06 -5.61 -12.77
N HIS A 42 7.82 -5.43 -12.30
CA HIS A 42 7.30 -6.08 -11.10
C HIS A 42 6.44 -7.33 -11.38
N ALA A 43 5.97 -7.53 -12.61
CA ALA A 43 5.09 -8.64 -12.98
C ALA A 43 5.82 -9.90 -13.49
N ARG A 44 7.15 -9.96 -13.36
CA ARG A 44 7.94 -11.17 -13.68
C ARG A 44 7.52 -12.39 -12.85
N ALA A 45 6.87 -12.17 -11.71
CA ALA A 45 6.35 -13.22 -10.85
C ALA A 45 4.93 -13.69 -11.22
N PHE A 46 4.28 -13.06 -12.20
CA PHE A 46 2.91 -13.38 -12.62
C PHE A 46 2.88 -13.91 -14.05
N SER A 47 1.90 -14.76 -14.34
CA SER A 47 1.63 -15.23 -15.70
C SER A 47 1.23 -14.04 -16.59
N GLU A 48 1.48 -14.12 -17.90
CA GLU A 48 1.15 -13.03 -18.83
C GLU A 48 -0.36 -12.73 -18.86
N ASP A 49 -1.18 -13.76 -18.72
CA ASP A 49 -2.64 -13.68 -18.69
C ASP A 49 -3.16 -12.97 -17.42
N ASP A 50 -2.45 -13.09 -16.30
CA ASP A 50 -2.83 -12.46 -15.03
C ASP A 50 -2.45 -10.98 -14.94
N ARG A 51 -1.44 -10.52 -15.71
CA ARG A 51 -0.89 -9.16 -15.58
C ARG A 51 -1.93 -8.06 -15.78
N PRO A 52 -2.81 -8.09 -16.79
CA PRO A 52 -3.82 -7.04 -16.98
C PRO A 52 -4.78 -6.96 -15.79
N LEU A 53 -5.22 -8.11 -15.28
CA LEU A 53 -6.15 -8.16 -14.16
C LEU A 53 -5.53 -7.56 -12.90
N ILE A 54 -4.28 -7.92 -12.61
CA ILE A 54 -3.51 -7.40 -11.48
C ILE A 54 -3.24 -5.89 -11.64
N ALA A 55 -2.84 -5.46 -12.84
CA ALA A 55 -2.57 -4.05 -13.15
C ALA A 55 -3.78 -3.16 -12.89
N ASP A 56 -4.95 -3.56 -13.40
CA ASP A 56 -6.20 -2.82 -13.24
C ASP A 56 -6.60 -2.68 -11.76
N GLY A 57 -6.48 -3.76 -10.98
CA GLY A 57 -6.78 -3.75 -9.55
C GLY A 57 -5.85 -2.82 -8.77
N LEU A 58 -4.55 -2.88 -9.07
CA LEU A 58 -3.55 -2.03 -8.45
C LEU A 58 -3.75 -0.55 -8.82
N ALA A 59 -4.04 -0.26 -10.09
CA ALA A 59 -4.31 1.09 -10.56
C ALA A 59 -5.57 1.69 -9.90
N GLY A 60 -6.63 0.90 -9.76
CA GLY A 60 -7.86 1.32 -9.05
C GLY A 60 -7.60 1.67 -7.58
N PHE A 61 -6.84 0.81 -6.88
CA PHE A 61 -6.46 1.06 -5.49
C PHE A 61 -5.57 2.30 -5.32
N ILE A 62 -4.58 2.46 -6.19
CA ILE A 62 -3.68 3.62 -6.19
C ILE A 62 -4.44 4.92 -6.44
N HIS A 63 -5.34 4.95 -7.42
CA HIS A 63 -6.18 6.13 -7.67
C HIS A 63 -7.06 6.48 -6.45
N ALA A 64 -7.59 5.46 -5.76
CA ALA A 64 -8.38 5.67 -4.56
C ALA A 64 -7.57 6.31 -3.42
N LEU A 65 -6.29 5.93 -3.25
CA LEU A 65 -5.36 6.60 -2.32
C LEU A 65 -5.16 8.08 -2.73
N GLY A 66 -5.04 8.33 -4.03
CA GLY A 66 -4.92 9.67 -4.62
C GLY A 66 -6.06 10.63 -4.34
N HIS A 67 -7.28 10.12 -4.14
CA HIS A 67 -8.45 10.95 -3.90
C HIS A 67 -8.45 11.67 -2.54
N CYS A 68 -7.60 11.26 -1.58
CA CYS A 68 -7.41 12.02 -0.33
C CYS A 68 -6.20 12.97 -0.38
N ALA A 69 -6.06 13.80 -1.41
CA ALA A 69 -4.99 14.81 -1.47
C ALA A 69 -4.91 15.78 -0.26
N SER A 70 -5.91 15.78 0.64
CA SER A 70 -5.94 16.51 1.91
C SER A 70 -5.37 15.74 3.11
N CYS A 71 -5.13 14.43 2.98
CA CYS A 71 -4.49 13.59 3.99
C CYS A 71 -2.98 13.55 3.72
N PRO A 72 -2.08 13.87 4.67
CA PRO A 72 -0.66 13.63 4.46
C PRO A 72 -0.39 12.12 4.47
N LEU A 73 -0.13 11.57 3.28
CA LEU A 73 0.44 10.24 3.09
C LEU A 73 1.96 10.36 3.09
N ALA A 74 2.64 9.53 3.87
CA ALA A 74 4.08 9.43 3.94
C ALA A 74 4.57 8.23 3.14
N PHE A 75 5.78 8.34 2.59
CA PHE A 75 6.49 7.25 1.94
C PHE A 75 7.99 7.46 2.12
N HIS A 76 8.79 6.44 1.84
CA HIS A 76 10.24 6.57 1.92
C HIS A 76 10.81 7.05 0.58
N ASP A 77 11.39 8.25 0.55
CA ASP A 77 12.02 8.84 -0.66
C ASP A 77 13.38 8.21 -1.02
N ASN A 78 14.00 7.42 -0.13
CA ASN A 78 15.31 6.81 -0.38
C ASN A 78 15.22 5.51 -1.21
N VAL A 79 14.72 5.61 -2.44
CA VAL A 79 14.92 4.59 -3.49
C VAL A 79 16.27 4.87 -4.20
N THR A 80 17.35 5.02 -3.44
CA THR A 80 18.67 5.37 -4.00
C THR A 80 19.74 4.29 -3.89
N ASP A 81 19.53 3.21 -3.15
CA ASP A 81 20.45 2.07 -3.18
C ASP A 81 19.63 0.79 -3.04
N GLY A 82 19.94 -0.23 -3.84
CA GLY A 82 19.15 -1.46 -4.04
C GLY A 82 19.01 -2.39 -2.82
N ALA A 83 18.94 -1.86 -1.61
CA ALA A 83 18.56 -2.53 -0.39
C ALA A 83 17.07 -2.33 -0.11
N ALA A 84 16.39 -3.40 0.36
CA ALA A 84 15.00 -3.34 0.79
C ALA A 84 14.86 -2.38 1.98
N ALA A 85 14.55 -1.10 1.72
CA ALA A 85 14.24 -0.16 2.78
C ALA A 85 13.00 -0.65 3.55
N PRO A 86 13.07 -0.73 4.89
CA PRO A 86 11.95 -1.19 5.71
C PRO A 86 10.73 -0.31 5.47
N ALA A 87 9.57 -0.92 5.28
CA ALA A 87 8.33 -0.20 5.02
C ALA A 87 8.09 0.89 6.09
N CYS A 88 7.80 2.11 5.67
CA CYS A 88 7.35 3.16 6.59
C CYS A 88 5.96 2.79 7.16
N HIS A 89 5.47 3.55 8.15
CA HIS A 89 4.19 3.24 8.79
C HIS A 89 3.01 3.26 7.81
N ASP A 90 3.02 4.15 6.82
CA ASP A 90 1.99 4.22 5.79
C ASP A 90 2.12 3.11 4.74
N GLU A 91 3.36 2.79 4.34
CA GLU A 91 3.65 1.63 3.49
C GLU A 91 3.18 0.32 4.15
N GLY A 92 3.43 0.16 5.45
CA GLY A 92 2.94 -0.96 6.24
C GLY A 92 1.41 -0.99 6.36
N LEU A 93 0.75 0.17 6.46
CA LEU A 93 -0.72 0.25 6.48
C LEU A 93 -1.35 -0.11 5.13
N VAL A 94 -0.72 0.29 4.01
CA VAL A 94 -1.17 -0.07 2.65
C VAL A 94 -1.10 -1.59 2.45
N LEU A 95 0.02 -2.20 2.81
CA LEU A 95 0.20 -3.66 2.73
C LEU A 95 -0.75 -4.40 3.67
N ALA A 96 -0.90 -3.90 4.90
CA ALA A 96 -1.82 -4.48 5.87
C ALA A 96 -3.28 -4.40 5.44
N LEU A 97 -3.70 -3.31 4.77
CA LEU A 97 -5.06 -3.16 4.25
C LEU A 97 -5.38 -4.26 3.24
N VAL A 98 -4.53 -4.42 2.22
CA VAL A 98 -4.72 -5.44 1.17
C VAL A 98 -4.64 -6.85 1.77
N SER A 99 -3.66 -7.12 2.62
CA SER A 99 -3.51 -8.41 3.32
C SER A 99 -4.74 -8.75 4.17
N ALA A 100 -5.20 -7.83 5.03
CA ALA A 100 -6.38 -8.03 5.86
C ALA A 100 -7.63 -8.39 5.03
N LEU A 101 -7.83 -7.72 3.89
CA LEU A 101 -8.92 -8.03 2.96
C LEU A 101 -8.76 -9.39 2.30
N GLN A 102 -7.54 -9.81 1.96
CA GLN A 102 -7.28 -11.14 1.42
C GLN A 102 -7.63 -12.25 2.43
N TYR A 103 -7.41 -12.01 3.72
CA TYR A 103 -7.65 -12.96 4.82
C TYR A 103 -9.01 -12.79 5.51
N GLY A 104 -9.90 -11.91 5.03
CA GLY A 104 -11.25 -11.71 5.60
C GLY A 104 -11.25 -11.02 6.98
N MET A 105 -10.22 -10.25 7.29
CA MET A 105 -10.07 -9.51 8.55
C MET A 105 -10.68 -8.11 8.42
N GLU A 106 -12.01 -8.03 8.31
CA GLU A 106 -12.76 -6.80 8.00
C GLU A 106 -12.46 -5.66 8.99
N ASP A 107 -12.45 -5.94 10.29
CA ASP A 107 -12.13 -4.94 11.33
C ASP A 107 -10.71 -4.37 11.16
N THR A 108 -9.74 -5.22 10.83
CA THR A 108 -8.36 -4.80 10.61
C THR A 108 -8.23 -3.97 9.34
N ALA A 109 -8.91 -4.38 8.27
CA ALA A 109 -8.95 -3.62 7.02
C ALA A 109 -9.57 -2.22 7.25
N PHE A 110 -10.68 -2.14 7.98
CA PHE A 110 -11.31 -0.87 8.30
C PHE A 110 -10.41 0.05 9.14
N LEU A 111 -9.67 -0.50 10.12
CA LEU A 111 -8.67 0.24 10.88
C LEU A 111 -7.53 0.79 9.99
N CYS A 112 -7.04 -0.01 9.03
CA CYS A 112 -6.04 0.47 8.08
C CYS A 112 -6.58 1.60 7.20
N ALA A 113 -7.78 1.43 6.64
CA ALA A 113 -8.38 2.42 5.73
C ALA A 113 -8.65 3.76 6.44
N THR A 114 -9.11 3.74 7.69
CA THR A 114 -9.34 4.94 8.51
C THR A 114 -8.05 5.61 8.97
N ALA A 115 -6.95 4.86 9.06
CA ALA A 115 -5.63 5.43 9.33
C ALA A 115 -4.98 6.05 8.08
N LEU A 116 -5.34 5.58 6.89
CA LEU A 116 -4.81 6.05 5.60
C LEU A 116 -5.60 7.21 4.99
N ALA A 117 -6.92 7.25 5.20
CA ALA A 117 -7.81 8.23 4.57
C ALA A 117 -8.76 8.90 5.55
N CYS A 118 -9.23 10.09 5.19
CA CYS A 118 -10.27 10.79 5.94
C CYS A 118 -11.58 9.97 5.98
N PRO A 119 -12.48 10.22 6.96
CA PRO A 119 -13.70 9.42 7.13
C PRO A 119 -14.57 9.31 5.86
N ARG A 120 -14.60 10.37 5.04
CA ARG A 120 -15.34 10.40 3.77
C ARG A 120 -14.81 9.40 2.75
N LEU A 121 -13.51 9.12 2.75
CA LEU A 121 -12.82 8.33 1.74
C LEU A 121 -12.36 6.96 2.25
N ALA A 122 -12.43 6.70 3.56
CA ALA A 122 -12.01 5.42 4.14
C ALA A 122 -12.79 4.21 3.56
N ALA A 123 -14.11 4.30 3.43
CA ALA A 123 -14.91 3.21 2.86
C ALA A 123 -14.66 3.02 1.34
N PRO A 124 -14.66 4.07 0.49
CA PRO A 124 -14.24 3.94 -0.90
C PRO A 124 -12.83 3.36 -1.08
N LEU A 125 -11.88 3.77 -0.23
CA LEU A 125 -10.51 3.25 -0.24
C LEU A 125 -10.49 1.75 0.09
N ALA A 126 -11.22 1.32 1.12
CA ALA A 126 -11.33 -0.09 1.47
C ALA A 126 -11.97 -0.91 0.33
N GLY A 127 -12.96 -0.35 -0.37
CA GLY A 127 -13.58 -0.98 -1.55
C GLY A 127 -12.59 -1.18 -2.69
N ALA A 128 -11.81 -0.16 -3.04
CA ALA A 128 -10.79 -0.25 -4.08
C ALA A 128 -9.64 -1.20 -3.69
N ALA A 129 -9.22 -1.17 -2.43
CA ALA A 129 -8.26 -2.13 -1.89
C ALA A 129 -8.82 -3.56 -1.93
N GLY A 130 -10.13 -3.73 -1.74
CA GLY A 130 -10.83 -5.01 -1.82
C GLY A 130 -10.83 -5.59 -3.23
N ASP A 131 -11.08 -4.78 -4.25
CA ASP A 131 -10.97 -5.19 -5.66
C ASP A 131 -9.53 -5.62 -5.99
N CYS A 132 -8.54 -4.83 -5.56
CA CYS A 132 -7.12 -5.20 -5.69
C CYS A 132 -6.81 -6.55 -5.00
N ALA A 133 -7.23 -6.72 -3.75
CA ALA A 133 -7.05 -7.94 -2.97
C ALA A 133 -7.70 -9.16 -3.64
N LEU A 134 -8.90 -9.00 -4.17
CA LEU A 134 -9.65 -10.05 -4.87
C LEU A 134 -8.96 -10.48 -6.16
N ARG A 135 -8.52 -9.51 -6.97
CA ARG A 135 -7.81 -9.78 -8.23
C ARG A 135 -6.47 -10.48 -7.99
N LEU A 136 -5.71 -10.02 -7.00
CA LEU A 136 -4.50 -10.72 -6.55
C LEU A 136 -4.79 -12.18 -6.16
N LYS A 137 -5.84 -12.40 -5.35
CA LYS A 137 -6.26 -13.77 -4.96
C LYS A 137 -6.68 -14.62 -6.15
N ALA A 138 -7.41 -14.05 -7.11
CA ALA A 138 -7.85 -14.75 -8.32
C ALA A 138 -6.65 -15.25 -9.15
N CYS A 139 -5.56 -14.48 -9.17
CA CYS A 139 -4.29 -14.83 -9.83
C CYS A 139 -3.35 -15.68 -8.94
N GLY A 140 -3.83 -16.23 -7.83
CA GLY A 140 -3.05 -17.04 -6.90
C GLY A 140 -2.00 -16.26 -6.10
N GLN A 141 -2.09 -14.93 -6.08
CA GLN A 141 -1.15 -14.05 -5.41
C GLN A 141 -1.65 -13.62 -4.03
N TRP A 142 -0.83 -13.90 -3.02
CA TRP A 142 -1.12 -13.59 -1.63
C TRP A 142 -0.04 -12.69 -1.06
N LEU A 143 -0.46 -11.68 -0.32
CA LEU A 143 0.40 -10.89 0.53
C LEU A 143 0.71 -11.68 1.80
N SER A 144 1.81 -11.33 2.46
CA SER A 144 2.11 -11.84 3.79
C SER A 144 0.94 -11.59 4.75
N PRO A 145 0.53 -12.58 5.56
CA PRO A 145 -0.46 -12.37 6.61
C PRO A 145 0.00 -11.28 7.58
N VAL A 146 -0.93 -10.39 7.95
CA VAL A 146 -0.69 -9.36 8.95
C VAL A 146 -1.42 -9.68 10.25
N CYS A 147 -0.79 -9.42 11.40
CA CYS A 147 -1.48 -9.46 12.69
C CYS A 147 -2.00 -8.08 13.09
N ARG A 148 -3.11 -8.05 13.82
CA ARG A 148 -3.76 -6.81 14.25
C ARG A 148 -2.85 -5.93 15.12
N GLU A 149 -2.00 -6.55 15.93
CA GLU A 149 -1.03 -5.87 16.80
C GLU A 149 -0.01 -5.06 15.98
N THR A 150 0.41 -5.61 14.84
CA THR A 150 1.31 -4.92 13.89
C THR A 150 0.63 -3.69 13.31
N VAL A 151 -0.64 -3.81 12.90
CA VAL A 151 -1.43 -2.68 12.39
C VAL A 151 -1.57 -1.57 13.43
N ILE A 152 -1.89 -1.93 14.68
CA ILE A 152 -1.96 -0.95 15.78
C ILE A 152 -0.60 -0.25 15.95
N GLY A 153 0.51 -0.99 15.85
CA GLY A 153 1.86 -0.43 15.88
C GLY A 153 2.10 0.64 14.80
N PHE A 154 1.65 0.39 13.57
CA PHE A 154 1.74 1.37 12.48
C PHE A 154 0.87 2.61 12.74
N ILE A 155 -0.38 2.43 13.19
CA ILE A 155 -1.30 3.53 13.52
C ILE A 155 -0.70 4.42 14.62
N MET A 156 -0.19 3.81 15.69
CA MET A 156 0.45 4.56 16.78
C MET A 156 1.70 5.30 16.31
N ALA A 157 2.48 4.71 15.40
CA ALA A 157 3.63 5.38 14.81
C ALA A 157 3.21 6.61 13.98
N LYS A 158 2.18 6.47 13.12
CA LYS A 158 1.61 7.56 12.32
C LYS A 158 1.09 8.71 13.19
N ALA A 159 0.38 8.38 14.27
CA ALA A 159 -0.13 9.37 15.21
C ALA A 159 0.99 10.16 15.92
N ARG A 160 2.14 9.53 16.18
CA ARG A 160 3.32 10.20 16.76
C ARG A 160 4.04 11.11 15.76
N SER A 161 4.12 10.72 14.48
CA SER A 161 4.70 11.55 13.43
C SER A 161 3.79 12.70 12.99
N GLY A 162 2.49 12.62 13.24
CA GLY A 162 1.50 13.66 12.95
C GLY A 162 1.40 14.81 13.98
N LYS A 163 2.23 14.84 15.03
CA LYS A 163 2.35 16.04 15.87
C LYS A 163 3.08 17.11 15.07
N PRO A 164 2.57 18.36 14.98
CA PRO A 164 3.35 19.45 14.42
C PRO A 164 4.64 19.57 15.22
N VAL A 165 5.77 19.63 14.52
CA VAL A 165 6.98 20.22 15.08
C VAL A 165 6.60 21.65 15.43
N THR A 166 6.35 21.92 16.71
CA THR A 166 6.37 23.27 17.23
C THR A 166 7.81 23.75 17.04
N THR A 167 8.07 24.50 15.98
CA THR A 167 9.29 25.31 15.89
C THR A 167 9.28 26.26 17.06
N VAL A 168 10.13 25.97 18.04
CA VAL A 168 10.58 26.93 19.03
C VAL A 168 11.73 27.71 18.38
N HIS A 169 11.65 29.03 18.54
CA HIS A 169 12.56 30.12 18.15
C HIS A 169 12.20 30.85 16.86
#